data_AF-A0A7L0MTV3-F1
#
_entry.id   AF-A0A7L0MTV3-F1
#
_cell.length_a   1.000
_cell.length_b   1.000
_cell.length_c   1.000
_cell.angle_alpha   90.00
_cell.angle_beta   90.00
_cell.angle_gamma   90.00
#
_symmetry.space_group_name_H-M   'P 1'
#
loop_
_entity.id
_entity.type
_entity.pdbx_description
1 polymer ?
#
loop_
_entity_poly.entity_id
_entity_poly.type
_entity_poly.pdbx_seq_one_letter_code
_entity_poly.pdbx_strand_id
1 'polypeptide(L)'
;ACLQHLNTLQDINKDDYKITLNTAVAEFCKSNQTTTDNLRQTLNQLKNQVHSVVEEMDGLDDVENSMLYYNQAVILYHLRQYTEAISVGEKLYQFIEPFEEKFAQAVCFLLIDLYLLTYQAEKALHLLAVLEKMISQGNNNSKNGKNE
;
A
#
# COMPACT_ATOMS: atom_id res chain seq x y z
N ALA A 1 -5.86 -23.92 2.40
CA ALA A 1 -4.60 -23.30 2.81
C ALA A 1 -4.80 -21.85 3.26
N CYS A 2 -4.72 -20.83 2.39
CA CYS A 2 -4.76 -19.40 2.79
C CYS A 2 -5.90 -19.02 3.76
N LEU A 3 -7.17 -19.18 3.37
CA LEU A 3 -8.32 -18.84 4.22
C LEU A 3 -8.35 -19.63 5.55
N GLN A 4 -7.86 -20.87 5.57
CA GLN A 4 -7.81 -21.65 6.81
C GLN A 4 -6.80 -21.04 7.79
N HIS A 5 -5.63 -20.60 7.31
CA HIS A 5 -4.65 -19.91 8.15
C HIS A 5 -5.15 -18.55 8.63
N LEU A 6 -5.84 -17.80 7.77
CA LEU A 6 -6.45 -16.52 8.16
C LEU A 6 -7.51 -16.72 9.25
N ASN A 7 -8.34 -17.77 9.16
CA ASN A 7 -9.30 -18.09 10.22
C ASN A 7 -8.61 -18.44 11.54
N THR A 8 -7.53 -19.23 11.52
CA THR A 8 -6.77 -19.54 12.74
C THR A 8 -6.14 -18.28 13.35
N LEU A 9 -5.65 -17.34 12.52
CA LEU A 9 -5.13 -16.06 13.02
C LEU A 9 -6.24 -15.20 13.61
N GLN A 10 -7.43 -15.19 13.01
CA GLN A 10 -8.60 -14.44 13.51
C GLN A 10 -9.03 -14.93 14.89
N ASP A 11 -8.94 -16.24 15.17
CA ASP A 11 -9.28 -16.80 16.48
C ASP A 11 -8.32 -16.31 17.59
N ILE A 12 -7.07 -15.99 17.21
CA ILE A 12 -6.03 -15.51 18.13
C ILE A 12 -6.09 -13.98 18.27
N ASN A 13 -6.36 -13.26 17.18
CA ASN A 13 -6.37 -11.80 17.14
C ASN A 13 -7.65 -11.29 16.45
N LYS A 14 -8.72 -11.15 17.24
CA LYS A 14 -10.09 -10.93 16.72
C LYS A 14 -10.33 -9.54 16.14
N ASP A 15 -9.51 -8.55 16.49
CA ASP A 15 -9.73 -7.14 16.15
C ASP A 15 -8.71 -6.62 15.13
N ASP A 16 -7.84 -7.49 14.58
CA ASP A 16 -6.82 -7.09 13.62
C ASP A 16 -7.41 -6.87 12.22
N TYR A 17 -7.49 -5.60 11.83
CA TYR A 17 -7.98 -5.17 10.53
C TYR A 17 -7.19 -5.77 9.36
N LYS A 18 -5.91 -6.13 9.55
CA LYS A 18 -5.07 -6.76 8.52
C LYS A 18 -5.57 -8.15 8.18
N ILE A 19 -6.07 -8.91 9.17
CA ILE A 19 -6.64 -10.23 8.95
C ILE A 19 -7.97 -10.11 8.20
N THR A 20 -8.82 -9.17 8.59
CA THR A 20 -10.08 -8.87 7.90
C THR A 20 -9.84 -8.47 6.44
N LEU A 21 -8.89 -7.57 6.17
CA LEU A 21 -8.52 -7.14 4.82
C LEU A 21 -8.03 -8.32 3.97
N ASN A 22 -7.07 -9.09 4.49
CA ASN A 22 -6.50 -10.23 3.77
C ASN A 22 -7.54 -11.32 3.51
N THR A 23 -8.49 -11.52 4.43
CA THR A 23 -9.60 -12.45 4.26
C THR A 23 -10.51 -12.02 3.13
N ALA A 24 -10.94 -10.75 3.11
CA ALA A 24 -11.80 -10.23 2.05
C ALA A 24 -11.14 -10.34 0.66
N VAL A 25 -9.85 -10.03 0.55
CA VAL A 25 -9.09 -10.19 -0.71
C VAL A 25 -8.98 -11.67 -1.10
N ALA A 26 -8.68 -12.56 -0.16
CA ALA A 26 -8.57 -13.99 -0.42
C ALA A 26 -9.91 -14.60 -0.87
N GLU A 27 -11.02 -14.18 -0.27
CA GLU A 27 -12.38 -14.59 -0.67
C GLU A 27 -12.75 -14.06 -2.06
N PHE A 28 -12.44 -12.80 -2.34
CA PHE A 28 -12.65 -12.20 -3.65
C PHE A 28 -11.91 -12.97 -4.75
N CYS A 29 -10.63 -13.26 -4.54
CA CYS A 29 -9.81 -14.06 -5.46
C CYS A 29 -10.37 -15.48 -5.62
N LYS A 30 -10.76 -16.14 -4.52
CA LYS A 30 -11.36 -17.48 -4.54
C LYS A 30 -12.68 -17.52 -5.32
N SER A 31 -13.44 -16.42 -5.30
CA SER A 31 -14.72 -16.31 -6.02
C SER A 31 -14.57 -16.05 -7.52
N ASN A 32 -13.34 -16.13 -8.08
CA ASN A 32 -13.02 -15.65 -9.42
C ASN A 32 -13.44 -14.18 -9.64
N GLN A 33 -13.25 -13.35 -8.59
CA GLN A 33 -13.52 -11.91 -8.64
C GLN A 33 -14.99 -11.54 -8.88
N THR A 34 -15.93 -12.41 -8.50
CA THR A 34 -17.38 -12.18 -8.66
C THR A 34 -18.01 -11.50 -7.46
N THR A 35 -17.38 -11.57 -6.29
CA THR A 35 -17.89 -11.01 -5.02
C THR A 35 -17.46 -9.56 -4.78
N THR A 36 -17.46 -8.74 -5.83
CA THR A 36 -16.98 -7.34 -5.80
C THR A 36 -17.74 -6.49 -4.78
N ASP A 37 -19.05 -6.70 -4.62
CA ASP A 37 -19.87 -5.95 -3.66
C ASP A 37 -19.47 -6.23 -2.21
N ASN A 38 -19.20 -7.49 -1.87
CA ASN A 38 -18.74 -7.88 -0.53
C ASN A 38 -17.37 -7.26 -0.25
N LEU A 39 -16.44 -7.38 -1.20
CA LEU A 39 -15.12 -6.75 -1.06
C LEU A 39 -15.25 -5.24 -0.86
N ARG A 40 -16.08 -4.58 -1.68
CA ARG A 40 -16.32 -3.13 -1.57
C ARG A 40 -16.91 -2.76 -0.21
N GLN A 41 -17.86 -3.53 0.31
CA GLN A 41 -18.45 -3.28 1.63
C GLN A 41 -17.40 -3.36 2.73
N THR A 42 -16.59 -4.42 2.74
CA THR A 42 -15.50 -4.59 3.72
C THR A 42 -14.47 -3.46 3.62
N LEU A 43 -14.06 -3.09 2.40
CA LEU A 43 -13.12 -1.99 2.19
C LEU A 43 -13.66 -0.65 2.69
N ASN A 44 -14.96 -0.37 2.53
CA ASN A 44 -15.55 0.86 3.08
C ASN A 44 -15.55 0.89 4.61
N GLN A 45 -15.80 -0.26 5.26
CA GLN A 45 -15.72 -0.36 6.72
C GLN A 45 -14.28 -0.13 7.20
N LEU A 46 -13.32 -0.78 6.54
CA LEU A 46 -11.90 -0.64 6.86
C LEU A 46 -11.38 0.77 6.57
N LYS A 47 -11.87 1.45 5.52
CA LYS A 47 -11.50 2.85 5.24
C LYS A 47 -11.73 3.71 6.47
N ASN A 48 -12.92 3.65 7.06
CA ASN A 48 -13.27 4.49 8.21
C ASN A 48 -12.42 4.14 9.44
N GLN A 49 -12.19 2.85 9.68
CA GLN A 49 -11.35 2.39 10.78
C GLN A 49 -9.89 2.85 10.63
N VAL A 50 -9.27 2.59 9.47
CA VAL A 50 -7.88 2.98 9.19
C VAL A 50 -7.74 4.50 9.18
N HIS A 51 -8.71 5.23 8.62
CA HIS A 51 -8.67 6.69 8.59
C HIS A 51 -8.68 7.29 10.00
N SER A 52 -9.55 6.79 10.89
CA SER A 52 -9.58 7.23 12.30
C SER A 52 -8.26 6.97 13.01
N VAL A 53 -7.67 5.77 12.80
CA VAL A 53 -6.37 5.42 13.40
C VAL A 53 -5.29 6.37 12.89
N VAL A 54 -5.25 6.63 11.59
CA VAL A 54 -4.27 7.52 10.95
C VAL A 54 -4.39 8.97 11.45
N GLU A 55 -5.60 9.48 11.72
CA GLU A 55 -5.80 10.83 12.26
C GLU A 55 -5.28 10.99 13.69
N GLU A 56 -5.27 9.91 14.48
CA GLU A 56 -4.75 9.90 15.86
C GLU A 56 -3.22 9.84 15.93
N MET A 57 -2.55 9.63 14.79
CA MET A 57 -1.10 9.40 14.72
C MET A 57 -0.33 10.69 14.46
N ASP A 58 0.74 10.90 15.23
CA ASP A 58 1.62 12.06 15.09
C ASP A 58 2.62 11.81 13.96
N GLY A 59 2.33 12.35 12.77
CA GLY A 59 3.27 12.38 11.64
C GLY A 59 3.68 11.03 11.04
N LEU A 60 4.71 11.06 10.19
CA LEU A 60 5.32 9.89 9.51
C LEU A 60 6.63 9.46 10.18
N ASP A 61 6.82 9.82 11.45
CA ASP A 61 8.09 9.66 12.15
C ASP A 61 8.40 8.19 12.50
N ASP A 62 7.38 7.32 12.47
CA ASP A 62 7.50 5.87 12.63
C ASP A 62 7.21 5.14 11.30
N VAL A 63 7.96 4.06 11.05
CA VAL A 63 7.74 3.12 9.94
C VAL A 63 6.35 2.49 10.04
N GLU A 64 5.88 2.16 11.23
CA GLU A 64 4.55 1.58 11.42
C GLU A 64 3.45 2.58 11.01
N ASN A 65 3.66 3.87 11.29
CA ASN A 65 2.78 4.94 10.82
C ASN A 65 2.74 5.00 9.30
N SER A 66 3.91 4.97 8.67
CA SER A 66 4.03 5.02 7.21
C SER A 66 3.32 3.84 6.51
N MET A 67 3.35 2.65 7.09
CA MET A 67 2.61 1.49 6.57
C MET A 67 1.08 1.68 6.68
N LEU A 68 0.59 2.30 7.75
CA LEU A 68 -0.83 2.60 7.93
C LEU A 68 -1.35 3.60 6.88
N TYR A 69 -0.59 4.67 6.62
CA TYR A 69 -0.88 5.60 5.51
C TYR A 69 -0.86 4.88 4.15
N TYR A 70 0.11 3.99 3.90
CA TYR A 70 0.17 3.24 2.65
C TYR A 70 -1.06 2.35 2.47
N ASN A 71 -1.44 1.60 3.51
CA ASN A 71 -2.64 0.77 3.49
C ASN A 71 -3.91 1.59 3.27
N GLN A 72 -4.00 2.78 3.87
CA GLN A 72 -5.10 3.72 3.59
C GLN A 72 -5.15 4.11 2.11
N ALA A 73 -4.02 4.47 1.50
CA ALA A 73 -3.93 4.80 0.08
C ALA A 73 -4.35 3.61 -0.82
N VAL A 74 -3.97 2.39 -0.47
CA VAL A 74 -4.38 1.16 -1.19
C VAL A 74 -5.89 0.93 -1.09
N ILE A 75 -6.48 1.10 0.09
CA ILE A 75 -7.94 0.99 0.26
C ILE A 75 -8.65 2.05 -0.60
N LEU A 76 -8.20 3.31 -0.56
CA LEU A 76 -8.74 4.41 -1.36
C LEU A 76 -8.61 4.13 -2.87
N TYR A 77 -7.48 3.58 -3.31
CA TYR A 77 -7.24 3.16 -4.69
C TYR A 77 -8.29 2.14 -5.15
N HIS A 78 -8.53 1.09 -4.36
CA HIS A 78 -9.52 0.07 -4.68
C HIS A 78 -10.97 0.58 -4.63
N LEU A 79 -11.25 1.58 -3.79
CA LEU A 79 -12.54 2.28 -3.74
C LEU A 79 -12.70 3.36 -4.83
N ARG A 80 -11.71 3.51 -5.73
CA ARG A 80 -11.66 4.52 -6.80
C ARG A 80 -11.67 5.97 -6.32
N GLN A 81 -11.29 6.21 -5.07
CA GLN A 81 -11.12 7.55 -4.49
C GLN A 81 -9.71 8.06 -4.79
N TYR A 82 -9.41 8.21 -6.08
CA TYR A 82 -8.03 8.43 -6.56
C TYR A 82 -7.42 9.74 -6.06
N THR A 83 -8.20 10.82 -5.94
CA THR A 83 -7.69 12.11 -5.44
C THR A 83 -7.26 12.02 -3.98
N GLU A 84 -8.04 11.35 -3.12
CA GLU A 84 -7.68 11.11 -1.72
C GLU A 84 -6.45 10.19 -1.63
N ALA A 85 -6.41 9.12 -2.45
CA ALA A 85 -5.26 8.20 -2.50
C ALA A 85 -3.97 8.92 -2.92
N ILE A 86 -4.05 9.84 -3.89
CA ILE A 86 -2.91 10.67 -4.30
C ILE A 86 -2.44 11.55 -3.17
N SER A 87 -3.35 12.21 -2.43
CA SER A 87 -2.96 13.07 -1.32
C SER A 87 -2.18 12.31 -0.24
N VAL A 88 -2.61 11.08 0.08
CA VAL A 88 -1.88 10.23 1.03
C VAL A 88 -0.55 9.74 0.44
N GLY A 89 -0.54 9.33 -0.83
CA GLY A 89 0.66 8.86 -1.52
C GLY A 89 1.73 9.95 -1.70
N GLU A 90 1.34 11.18 -2.03
CA GLU A 90 2.25 12.34 -2.09
C GLU A 90 2.82 12.66 -0.71
N LYS A 91 2.02 12.55 0.37
CA LYS A 91 2.51 12.71 1.75
C LYS A 91 3.58 11.67 2.09
N LEU A 92 3.36 10.40 1.76
CA LEU A 92 4.36 9.34 1.93
C LEU A 92 5.63 9.61 1.11
N TYR A 93 5.46 10.04 -0.14
CA TYR A 93 6.57 10.29 -1.03
C TYR A 93 7.50 11.41 -0.54
N GLN A 94 6.98 12.42 0.17
CA GLN A 94 7.80 13.49 0.77
C GLN A 94 8.83 12.96 1.78
N PHE A 95 8.56 11.81 2.41
CA PHE A 95 9.41 11.19 3.42
C PHE A 95 9.95 9.83 2.96
N ILE A 96 10.12 9.65 1.64
CA ILE A 96 10.48 8.35 1.07
C ILE A 96 11.94 7.94 1.31
N GLU A 97 12.84 8.89 1.52
CA GLU A 97 14.27 8.65 1.71
C GLU A 97 14.61 7.68 2.88
N PRO A 98 14.02 7.80 4.08
CA PRO A 98 14.25 6.87 5.18
C PRO A 98 13.60 5.49 5.01
N PHE A 99 12.77 5.27 3.99
CA PHE A 99 12.05 4.01 3.83
C PHE A 99 12.94 2.89 3.30
N GLU A 100 12.60 1.65 3.68
CA GLU A 100 13.19 0.46 3.06
C GLU A 100 12.93 0.49 1.55
N GLU A 101 13.92 0.12 0.75
CA GLU A 101 13.90 0.20 -0.71
C GLU A 101 12.62 -0.38 -1.33
N LYS A 102 12.20 -1.57 -0.88
CA LYS A 102 10.99 -2.22 -1.41
C LYS A 102 9.71 -1.45 -1.06
N PHE A 103 9.65 -0.87 0.13
CA PHE A 103 8.51 -0.08 0.55
C PHE A 103 8.45 1.24 -0.21
N ALA A 104 9.59 1.93 -0.37
CA ALA A 104 9.70 3.10 -1.24
C ALA A 104 9.25 2.80 -2.67
N GLN A 105 9.70 1.69 -3.26
CA GLN A 105 9.26 1.26 -4.60
C GLN A 105 7.75 1.04 -4.65
N ALA A 106 7.17 0.39 -3.64
CA ALA A 106 5.72 0.15 -3.58
C ALA A 106 4.90 1.45 -3.51
N VAL A 107 5.38 2.45 -2.76
CA VAL A 107 4.80 3.80 -2.72
C VAL A 107 4.87 4.46 -4.11
N CYS A 108 6.04 4.41 -4.76
CA CYS A 108 6.23 4.98 -6.10
C CYS A 108 5.32 4.33 -7.14
N PHE A 109 5.23 3.00 -7.19
CA PHE A 109 4.36 2.28 -8.13
C PHE A 109 2.90 2.66 -7.96
N LEU A 110 2.41 2.67 -6.71
CA LEU A 110 1.03 3.08 -6.43
C LEU A 110 0.76 4.52 -6.91
N LEU A 111 1.70 5.44 -6.67
CA LEU A 111 1.53 6.85 -7.03
C LEU A 111 1.62 7.06 -8.56
N ILE A 112 2.46 6.30 -9.27
CA ILE A 112 2.49 6.27 -10.74
C ILE A 112 1.13 5.83 -11.29
N ASP A 113 0.60 4.71 -10.81
CA ASP A 113 -0.70 4.20 -11.25
C ASP A 113 -1.81 5.23 -11.01
N LEU A 114 -1.82 5.86 -9.83
CA LEU A 114 -2.78 6.91 -9.49
C LEU A 114 -2.67 8.14 -10.41
N TYR A 115 -1.46 8.59 -10.74
CA TYR A 115 -1.28 9.68 -11.70
C TYR A 115 -1.76 9.31 -13.10
N LEU A 116 -1.50 8.09 -13.56
CA LEU A 116 -2.00 7.61 -14.85
C LEU A 116 -3.54 7.53 -14.88
N LEU A 117 -4.15 7.00 -13.82
CA LEU A 117 -5.61 6.92 -13.66
C LEU A 117 -6.29 8.29 -13.58
N THR A 118 -5.55 9.33 -13.20
CA THR A 118 -6.02 10.73 -13.12
C THR A 118 -5.46 11.63 -14.22
N TYR A 119 -4.89 11.04 -15.27
CA TYR A 119 -4.39 11.74 -16.46
C TYR A 119 -3.23 12.74 -16.19
N GLN A 120 -2.47 12.54 -15.13
CA GLN A 120 -1.29 13.33 -14.75
C GLN A 120 0.01 12.69 -15.30
N ALA A 121 0.07 12.48 -16.62
CA ALA A 121 1.15 11.73 -17.26
C ALA A 121 2.56 12.31 -17.02
N GLU A 122 2.68 13.64 -16.92
CA GLU A 122 3.97 14.30 -16.67
C GLU A 122 4.52 13.96 -15.27
N LYS A 123 3.67 13.98 -14.24
CA LYS A 123 4.06 13.57 -12.89
C LYS A 123 4.44 12.09 -12.84
N ALA A 124 3.67 11.24 -13.52
CA ALA A 124 3.98 9.82 -13.63
C ALA A 124 5.34 9.57 -14.29
N LEU A 125 5.63 10.27 -15.39
CA LEU A 125 6.92 10.18 -16.09
C LEU A 125 8.09 10.61 -15.20
N HIS A 126 7.93 11.71 -14.47
CA HIS A 126 8.95 12.18 -13.54
C HIS A 126 9.25 11.14 -12.45
N LEU A 127 8.20 10.56 -11.87
CA LEU A 127 8.33 9.56 -10.81
C LEU A 127 8.91 8.23 -11.34
N LEU A 128 8.58 7.83 -12.56
CA LEU A 128 9.19 6.68 -13.23
C LEU A 128 10.71 6.85 -13.37
N ALA A 129 11.19 8.04 -13.74
CA ALA A 129 12.61 8.32 -13.85
C ALA A 129 13.34 8.26 -12.49
N VAL A 130 12.66 8.65 -11.40
CA VAL A 130 13.19 8.49 -10.03
C VAL A 130 13.27 7.01 -9.66
N LEU A 131 12.19 6.26 -9.94
CA LEU A 131 12.10 4.83 -9.64
C LEU A 131 13.17 4.01 -10.38
N GLU A 132 13.44 4.32 -11.65
CA GLU A 132 14.49 3.67 -12.43
C GLU A 132 15.87 3.83 -11.79
N LYS A 133 16.16 5.03 -11.25
CA LYS A 133 17.41 5.30 -10.52
C LYS A 133 17.47 4.51 -9.22
N MET A 134 16.38 4.46 -8.45
CA MET A 134 16.30 3.68 -7.20
C MET A 134 16.64 2.20 -7.45
N ILE A 135 16.03 1.58 -8.46
CA ILE A 135 16.24 0.16 -8.82
C ILE A 135 17.68 -0.07 -9.32
N SER A 136 18.23 0.86 -10.10
CA SER A 136 19.58 0.73 -10.67
C SER A 136 20.67 0.83 -9.61
N GLN A 137 20.46 1.63 -8.55
CA GLN A 137 21.42 1.80 -7.46
C GLN A 137 21.41 0.61 -6.49
N GLY A 138 20.24 0.03 -6.17
CA GLY A 138 20.12 -1.17 -5.33
C GLY A 138 20.89 -2.37 -5.88
N ASN A 139 20.87 -2.57 -7.20
CA ASN A 139 21.57 -3.68 -7.88
C ASN A 139 23.10 -3.56 -7.91
N ASN A 140 23.66 -2.36 -7.77
CA ASN A 140 25.11 -2.15 -7.85
C ASN A 140 25.82 -2.40 -6.51
N ASN A 141 25.13 -2.20 -5.39
CA ASN A 141 25.70 -2.46 -4.06
C ASN A 141 25.84 -3.96 -3.76
N SER A 142 25.04 -4.83 -4.38
CA SER A 142 25.12 -6.29 -4.17
C SER A 142 26.25 -6.98 -4.96
N LYS A 143 26.89 -6.29 -5.92
CA LYS A 143 27.94 -6.88 -6.78
C LYS A 143 29.37 -6.60 -6.32
N ASN A 144 29.58 -5.68 -5.37
CA ASN A 144 30.92 -5.31 -4.90
C ASN A 144 31.40 -6.07 -3.64
N GLY A 145 30.70 -7.12 -3.21
CA GLY A 145 30.99 -7.85 -1.95
C GLY A 145 31.66 -9.22 -2.09
N LYS A 146 32.33 -9.53 -3.20
CA LYS A 146 33.16 -10.75 -3.34
C LYS A 146 34.48 -10.40 -3.98
N ASN A 147 35.47 -10.04 -3.16
CA ASN A 147 36.90 -10.15 -3.43
C ASN A 147 37.62 -9.95 -2.07
N GLU A 148 37.62 -10.99 -1.25
CA GLU A 148 38.72 -11.30 -0.31
C GLU A 148 39.04 -12.79 -0.46
#